data_AF-A0A1Z9BWD3-F1
#
_entry.id   AF-A0A1Z9BWD3-F1
#
_cell.length_a   1.000
_cell.length_b   1.000
_cell.length_c   1.000
_cell.angle_alpha   90.00
_cell.angle_beta   90.00
_cell.angle_gamma   90.00
#
_symmetry.space_group_name_H-M   'P 1'
#
loop_
_entity.id
_entity.type
_entity.pdbx_description
1 polymer ?
#
loop_
_entity_poly.entity_id
_entity_poly.type
_entity_poly.pdbx_seq_one_letter_code
_entity_poly.pdbx_strand_id
1 'polypeptide(L)'
;MTWPARANKIRWEMDRKIARELIGRLREDANRICERFGLRYAALEAERANVKRRYGICYADGTIKIRLRHVASGRPLKYSSLVNTLCHELAHLRHFNHGPQFRAFYQELLEWARAEGIYRPRAPRRIEAHVGEQGRVSASKDRGAAPRQLSLF
;
A
#
# COMPACT_ATOMS: atom_id res chain seq x y z
N MET A 1 -44.65 18.50 -4.99
CA MET A 1 -43.91 17.24 -5.20
C MET A 1 -42.49 17.42 -4.68
N THR A 2 -42.26 17.03 -3.43
CA THR A 2 -40.96 17.15 -2.74
C THR A 2 -40.19 15.84 -2.88
N TRP A 3 -38.99 15.90 -3.45
CA TRP A 3 -38.05 14.79 -3.51
C TRP A 3 -37.67 14.31 -2.10
N PRO A 4 -37.63 13.00 -1.80
CA PRO A 4 -37.13 12.54 -0.52
C PRO A 4 -35.61 12.71 -0.44
N ALA A 5 -35.17 13.05 0.77
CA ALA A 5 -33.78 13.27 1.14
C ALA A 5 -32.87 12.10 0.71
N ARG A 6 -31.69 12.46 0.20
CA ARG A 6 -30.63 11.53 -0.20
C ARG A 6 -30.34 10.55 0.93
N ALA A 7 -30.39 9.27 0.62
CA ALA A 7 -30.05 8.17 1.50
C ALA A 7 -28.78 8.46 2.30
N ASN A 8 -28.91 8.31 3.62
CA ASN A 8 -27.87 8.48 4.62
C ASN A 8 -26.68 7.58 4.26
N LYS A 9 -25.63 8.17 3.68
CA LYS A 9 -24.40 7.46 3.33
C LYS A 9 -23.63 7.24 4.63
N ILE A 10 -23.86 6.12 5.30
CA ILE A 10 -23.10 5.71 6.49
C ILE A 10 -21.63 5.65 6.08
N ARG A 11 -20.91 6.75 6.30
CA ARG A 11 -19.46 6.81 6.17
C ARG A 11 -18.94 6.14 7.42
N TRP A 12 -18.49 4.89 7.28
CA TRP A 12 -17.85 4.17 8.36
C TRP A 12 -16.55 4.90 8.73
N GLU A 13 -16.62 5.70 9.79
CA GLU A 13 -15.44 6.37 10.32
C GLU A 13 -14.64 5.35 11.12
N MET A 14 -13.40 5.07 10.72
CA MET A 14 -12.50 4.24 11.52
C MET A 14 -12.32 4.83 12.91
N ASP A 15 -12.50 3.96 13.91
CA ASP A 15 -12.36 4.23 15.33
C ASP A 15 -10.97 4.82 15.67
N ARG A 16 -10.93 5.80 16.58
CA ARG A 16 -9.69 6.43 17.05
C ARG A 16 -8.76 5.44 17.74
N LYS A 17 -9.29 4.43 18.43
CA LYS A 17 -8.53 3.33 19.03
C LYS A 17 -7.86 2.48 17.96
N ILE A 18 -8.61 2.05 16.93
CA ILE A 18 -8.07 1.30 15.79
C ILE A 18 -6.96 2.10 15.09
N ALA A 19 -7.17 3.41 14.90
CA ALA A 19 -6.14 4.27 14.30
C ALA A 19 -4.84 4.28 15.12
N ARG A 20 -4.94 4.40 16.44
CA ARG A 20 -3.78 4.38 17.35
C ARG A 20 -3.07 3.03 17.35
N GLU A 21 -3.82 1.92 17.39
CA GLU A 21 -3.27 0.56 17.33
C GLU A 21 -2.51 0.32 16.01
N LEU A 22 -3.09 0.75 14.87
CA LEU A 22 -2.44 0.64 13.57
C LEU A 22 -1.14 1.45 13.49
N ILE A 23 -1.14 2.69 14.00
CA ILE A 23 0.07 3.52 14.04
C ILE A 23 1.12 2.95 14.99
N GLY A 24 0.71 2.44 16.16
CA GLY A 24 1.61 1.78 17.10
C GLY A 24 2.34 0.61 16.45
N ARG A 25 1.57 -0.30 15.83
CA ARG A 25 2.13 -1.44 15.11
C ARG A 25 3.02 -1.04 13.93
N LEU A 26 2.61 -0.03 13.16
CA LEU A 26 3.45 0.48 12.07
C LEU A 26 4.76 1.08 12.56
N ARG A 27 4.78 1.73 13.73
CA ARG A 27 6.01 2.27 14.35
C ARG A 27 6.94 1.14 14.78
N GLU A 28 6.42 0.09 15.40
CA GLU A 28 7.20 -1.09 15.78
C GLU A 28 7.87 -1.72 14.55
N ASP A 29 7.10 -1.95 13.49
CA ASP A 29 7.64 -2.52 12.25
C ASP A 29 8.60 -1.55 11.54
N ALA A 30 8.30 -0.24 11.54
CA ALA A 30 9.19 0.79 10.99
C ALA A 30 10.54 0.81 11.72
N ASN A 31 10.54 0.68 13.05
CA ASN A 31 11.77 0.66 13.85
C ASN A 31 12.64 -0.54 13.49
N ARG A 32 12.04 -1.73 13.37
CA ARG A 32 12.76 -2.96 12.95
C ARG A 32 13.38 -2.80 11.57
N ILE A 33 12.63 -2.24 10.62
CA ILE A 33 13.14 -1.95 9.27
C ILE A 33 14.28 -0.92 9.35
N CYS A 34 14.09 0.17 10.08
CA CYS A 34 15.09 1.24 10.17
C CYS A 34 16.40 0.75 10.79
N GLU A 35 16.33 -0.06 11.84
CA GLU A 35 17.48 -0.69 12.48
C GLU A 35 18.24 -1.58 11.48
N ARG A 36 17.53 -2.43 10.73
CA ARG A 36 18.15 -3.31 9.73
C ARG A 36 18.91 -2.57 8.64
N PHE A 37 18.36 -1.44 8.19
CA PHE A 37 18.83 -0.72 7.00
C PHE A 37 19.60 0.57 7.32
N GLY A 38 19.81 0.89 8.60
CA GLY A 38 20.49 2.11 9.03
C GLY A 38 19.74 3.39 8.63
N LEU A 39 18.41 3.39 8.75
CA LEU A 39 17.56 4.56 8.49
C LEU A 39 17.17 5.24 9.80
N ARG A 40 16.79 6.52 9.73
CA ARG A 40 16.17 7.26 10.84
C ARG A 40 15.05 8.14 10.29
N TYR A 41 13.90 8.09 10.94
CA TYR A 41 12.76 8.97 10.67
C TYR A 41 12.46 9.80 11.93
N ALA A 42 11.88 10.99 11.75
CA ALA A 42 11.58 11.89 12.87
C ALA A 42 10.27 11.49 13.58
N ALA A 43 9.22 11.22 12.79
CA ALA A 43 7.92 10.82 13.32
C ALA A 43 7.15 9.97 12.29
N LEU A 44 6.28 9.08 12.76
CA LEU A 44 5.34 8.33 11.93
C LEU A 44 3.91 8.58 12.43
N GLU A 45 3.07 9.17 11.58
CA GLU A 45 1.74 9.64 11.95
C GLU A 45 0.65 9.18 10.99
N ALA A 46 -0.60 9.24 11.44
CA ALA A 46 -1.75 9.10 10.55
C ALA A 46 -1.92 10.35 9.70
N GLU A 47 -2.11 10.18 8.40
CA GLU A 47 -2.47 11.29 7.51
C GLU A 47 -3.90 11.79 7.78
N ARG A 48 -4.14 13.07 7.50
CA ARG A 48 -5.44 13.73 7.72
C ARG A 48 -6.56 13.05 6.90
N ALA A 49 -7.75 12.94 7.50
CA ALA A 49 -8.88 12.22 6.92
C ALA A 49 -9.39 12.80 5.57
N ASN A 50 -9.11 14.07 5.28
CA ASN A 50 -9.49 14.74 4.03
C ASN A 50 -8.50 14.50 2.88
N VAL A 51 -7.35 13.88 3.12
CA VAL A 51 -6.36 13.58 2.08
C VAL A 51 -6.78 12.34 1.28
N LYS A 52 -7.08 12.56 -0.01
CA LYS A 52 -7.61 11.52 -0.90
C LYS A 52 -6.62 11.08 -1.99
N ARG A 53 -5.66 11.94 -2.35
CA ARG A 53 -4.79 11.73 -3.52
C ARG A 53 -3.57 10.85 -3.27
N ARG A 54 -3.12 10.70 -2.02
CA ARG A 54 -1.92 9.93 -1.67
C ARG A 54 -2.18 8.96 -0.53
N TYR A 55 -1.43 7.86 -0.52
CA TYR A 55 -1.43 6.87 0.55
C TYR A 55 -0.42 7.22 1.64
N GLY A 56 0.71 7.84 1.29
CA GLY A 56 1.71 8.30 2.23
C GLY A 56 2.46 9.53 1.74
N ILE A 57 3.32 10.06 2.60
CA ILE A 57 4.32 11.08 2.29
C ILE A 57 5.46 11.01 3.31
N CYS A 58 6.70 11.13 2.83
CA CYS A 58 7.89 11.44 3.62
C CYS A 58 8.28 12.91 3.39
N TYR A 59 8.36 13.68 4.46
CA TYR A 59 8.84 15.06 4.44
C TYR A 59 10.37 15.10 4.56
N ALA A 60 10.96 16.23 4.17
CA ALA A 60 12.43 16.42 4.19
C ALA A 60 13.03 16.35 5.61
N ASP A 61 12.24 16.64 6.64
CA ASP A 61 12.61 16.50 8.05
C ASP A 61 12.56 15.05 8.55
N GLY A 62 12.16 14.09 7.71
CA GLY A 62 11.98 12.69 8.08
C GLY A 62 10.64 12.40 8.76
N THR A 63 9.70 13.33 8.78
CA THR A 63 8.31 13.04 9.20
C THR A 63 7.61 12.22 8.12
N ILE A 64 6.97 11.12 8.51
CA ILE A 64 6.21 10.24 7.61
C ILE A 64 4.75 10.26 8.02
N LYS A 65 3.85 10.42 7.05
CA LYS A 65 2.39 10.29 7.26
C LYS A 65 1.81 9.22 6.37
N ILE A 66 0.97 8.35 6.94
CA ILE A 66 0.30 7.27 6.20
C ILE A 66 -1.21 7.39 6.36
N ARG A 67 -1.93 7.34 5.24
CA ARG A 67 -3.38 7.26 5.20
C ARG A 67 -3.82 5.87 5.62
N LEU A 68 -4.59 5.79 6.70
CA LEU A 68 -5.01 4.52 7.27
C LEU A 68 -6.31 3.95 6.68
N ARG A 69 -7.01 4.70 5.82
CA ARG A 69 -8.40 4.43 5.43
C ARG A 69 -8.59 4.42 3.92
N HIS A 70 -9.51 3.60 3.44
CA HIS A 70 -10.04 3.70 2.09
C HIS A 70 -10.88 4.98 1.94
N VAL A 71 -10.61 5.79 0.91
CA VAL A 71 -11.35 7.03 0.65
C VAL A 71 -12.85 6.80 0.43
N ALA A 72 -13.19 5.72 -0.29
CA ALA A 72 -14.58 5.42 -0.66
C ALA A 72 -15.40 4.83 0.51
N SER A 73 -14.81 3.89 1.26
CA SER A 73 -15.54 3.13 2.29
C SER A 73 -15.29 3.62 3.72
N GLY A 74 -14.24 4.43 3.95
CA GLY A 74 -13.82 4.87 5.29
C GLY A 74 -13.20 3.78 6.17
N ARG A 75 -13.26 2.51 5.73
CA ARG A 75 -12.71 1.35 6.43
C ARG A 75 -11.17 1.40 6.46
N PRO A 76 -10.54 0.80 7.49
CA PRO A 76 -9.09 0.65 7.53
C PRO A 76 -8.54 -0.03 6.27
N LEU A 77 -7.39 0.41 5.80
CA LEU A 77 -6.61 -0.32 4.80
C LEU A 77 -6.13 -1.64 5.42
N LYS A 78 -5.88 -2.64 4.56
CA LYS A 78 -5.22 -3.87 4.99
C LYS A 78 -3.83 -3.56 5.49
N TYR A 79 -3.38 -4.29 6.51
CA TYR A 79 -2.06 -4.10 7.09
C TYR A 79 -0.94 -4.22 6.06
N SER A 80 -1.02 -5.20 5.15
CA SER A 80 -0.03 -5.34 4.06
C SER A 80 0.00 -4.14 3.10
N SER A 81 -1.12 -3.46 2.86
CA SER A 81 -1.13 -2.21 2.09
C SER A 81 -0.47 -1.06 2.85
N LEU A 82 -0.63 -1.02 4.18
CA LEU A 82 0.03 -0.05 5.04
C LEU A 82 1.54 -0.27 5.06
N VAL A 83 2.00 -1.51 5.23
CA VAL A 83 3.43 -1.87 5.20
C VAL A 83 4.04 -1.56 3.83
N ASN A 84 3.34 -1.84 2.73
CA ASN A 84 3.80 -1.47 1.40
C ASN A 84 4.03 0.04 1.26
N THR A 85 3.10 0.84 1.79
CA THR A 85 3.23 2.31 1.83
C THR A 85 4.39 2.72 2.74
N LEU A 86 4.51 2.11 3.93
CA LEU A 86 5.60 2.39 4.86
C LEU A 86 6.97 2.17 4.22
N CYS A 87 7.20 1.03 3.57
CA CYS A 87 8.47 0.76 2.89
C CYS A 87 8.76 1.77 1.77
N HIS A 88 7.72 2.25 1.06
CA HIS A 88 7.87 3.30 0.06
C HIS A 88 8.35 4.62 0.69
N GLU A 89 7.72 5.04 1.78
CA GLU A 89 8.10 6.28 2.46
C GLU A 89 9.47 6.17 3.15
N LEU A 90 9.82 5.00 3.71
CA LEU A 90 11.15 4.77 4.28
C LEU A 90 12.25 4.80 3.20
N ALA A 91 11.96 4.36 1.98
CA ALA A 91 12.92 4.47 0.87
C ALA A 91 13.23 5.94 0.53
N HIS A 92 12.28 6.86 0.74
CA HIS A 92 12.50 8.29 0.55
C HIS A 92 13.50 8.92 1.53
N LEU A 93 13.73 8.31 2.70
CA LEU A 93 14.77 8.76 3.63
C LEU A 93 16.18 8.66 3.03
N ARG A 94 16.37 7.81 2.02
CA ARG A 94 17.65 7.63 1.31
C ARG A 94 17.62 8.15 -0.12
N HIS A 95 16.48 8.01 -0.80
CA HIS A 95 16.33 8.38 -2.21
C HIS A 95 15.10 9.27 -2.40
N PHE A 96 15.31 10.58 -2.52
CA PHE A 96 14.22 11.55 -2.64
C PHE A 96 13.35 11.33 -3.89
N ASN A 97 13.96 11.02 -5.04
CA ASN A 97 13.25 10.82 -6.31
C ASN A 97 13.01 9.33 -6.61
N HIS A 98 11.93 9.01 -7.31
CA HIS A 98 11.52 7.65 -7.73
C HIS A 98 12.39 7.04 -8.86
N GLY A 99 13.71 7.21 -8.79
CA GLY A 99 14.66 6.65 -9.76
C GLY A 99 14.94 5.15 -9.58
N PRO A 100 15.84 4.58 -10.39
CA PRO A 100 16.24 3.17 -10.29
C PRO A 100 16.74 2.77 -8.90
N GLN A 101 17.53 3.64 -8.25
CA GLN A 101 18.05 3.42 -6.89
C GLN A 101 16.93 3.34 -5.85
N PHE A 102 15.95 4.24 -5.93
CA PHE A 102 14.75 4.18 -5.09
C PHE A 102 14.02 2.85 -5.27
N ARG A 103 13.79 2.43 -6.51
CA ARG A 103 13.05 1.18 -6.79
C ARG A 103 13.78 -0.04 -6.24
N ALA A 104 15.10 -0.10 -6.42
CA ALA A 104 15.92 -1.19 -5.90
C ALA A 104 15.86 -1.22 -4.36
N PHE A 105 16.07 -0.08 -3.70
CA PHE A 105 16.03 -0.01 -2.24
C PHE A 105 14.63 -0.33 -1.68
N TYR A 106 13.58 0.20 -2.29
CA TYR A 106 12.20 -0.12 -1.91
C TYR A 106 11.89 -1.62 -2.02
N GLN A 107 12.38 -2.30 -3.06
CA GLN A 107 12.24 -3.75 -3.22
C GLN A 107 12.98 -4.51 -2.11
N GLU A 108 14.20 -4.09 -1.79
CA GLU A 108 15.00 -4.66 -0.69
C GLU A 108 14.28 -4.55 0.66
N LEU A 109 13.70 -3.38 0.96
CA LEU A 109 12.89 -3.17 2.18
C LEU A 109 11.68 -4.13 2.22
N LEU A 110 10.98 -4.31 1.10
CA LEU A 110 9.82 -5.21 1.03
C LEU A 110 10.20 -6.68 1.14
N GLU A 111 11.31 -7.09 0.55
CA GLU A 111 11.81 -8.45 0.60
C GLU A 111 12.20 -8.83 2.02
N TRP A 112 12.95 -7.96 2.69
CA TRP A 112 13.30 -8.17 4.09
C TRP A 112 12.05 -8.16 4.99
N ALA A 113 11.15 -7.18 4.84
CA ALA A 113 9.89 -7.16 5.60
C ALA A 113 9.04 -8.42 5.35
N ARG A 114 9.10 -9.02 4.16
CA ARG A 114 8.43 -10.29 3.86
C ARG A 114 9.08 -11.46 4.60
N ALA A 115 10.42 -11.53 4.59
CA ALA A 115 11.17 -12.56 5.32
C ALA A 115 10.89 -12.52 6.83
N GLU A 116 10.76 -11.32 7.39
CA GLU A 116 10.40 -11.08 8.81
C GLU A 116 8.91 -11.31 9.13
N GLY A 117 8.10 -11.66 8.13
CA GLY A 117 6.66 -11.86 8.29
C GLY A 117 5.83 -10.59 8.48
N ILE A 118 6.46 -9.41 8.43
CA ILE A 118 5.84 -8.08 8.51
C ILE A 118 4.97 -7.84 7.26
N TYR A 119 5.51 -8.14 6.08
CA TYR A 119 4.83 -7.94 4.81
C TYR A 119 4.30 -9.24 4.21
N ARG A 120 2.97 -9.36 4.15
CA ARG A 120 2.29 -10.50 3.51
C ARG A 120 1.33 -9.99 2.44
N PRO A 121 1.79 -9.82 1.18
CA PRO A 121 0.88 -9.49 0.09
C PRO A 121 -0.13 -10.61 -0.06
N ARG A 122 -1.39 -10.26 -0.31
CA ARG A 122 -2.37 -11.29 -0.67
C ARG A 122 -1.91 -11.91 -1.98
N ALA A 123 -1.93 -13.24 -2.06
CA ALA A 123 -1.76 -13.92 -3.34
C ALA A 123 -2.73 -13.30 -4.37
N PRO A 124 -2.30 -13.07 -5.61
CA PRO A 124 -3.22 -12.66 -6.66
C PRO A 124 -4.39 -13.64 -6.66
N ARG A 125 -5.62 -13.12 -6.69
CA ARG A 125 -6.79 -13.97 -6.89
C ARG A 125 -6.53 -14.68 -8.21
N ARG A 126 -6.36 -16.00 -8.18
CA ARG A 126 -6.34 -16.80 -9.41
C ARG A 126 -7.71 -16.56 -10.03
N ILE A 127 -7.75 -15.82 -11.13
CA ILE A 127 -8.94 -15.76 -11.97
C ILE A 127 -8.96 -17.15 -12.59
N GLU A 128 -9.84 -18.02 -12.10
CA GLU A 128 -10.14 -19.26 -12.81
C GLU A 128 -10.70 -18.83 -14.16
N ALA A 129 -9.92 -19.05 -15.21
CA ALA A 129 -10.41 -18.87 -16.56
C ALA A 129 -11.55 -19.89 -16.73
N HIS A 130 -12.79 -19.41 -16.75
CA HIS A 130 -13.87 -20.18 -17.33
C HIS A 130 -13.53 -20.37 -18.81
N VAL A 131 -12.94 -21.52 -19.13
CA VAL A 131 -12.78 -21.98 -20.51
C VAL A 131 -14.19 -22.30 -21.00
N GLY A 132 -14.78 -21.34 -21.71
CA GLY A 132 -15.95 -21.60 -22.54
C GLY A 132 -15.54 -22.60 -23.62
N GLU A 133 -16.11 -23.78 -23.55
CA GLU A 133 -16.06 -24.78 -24.60
C GLU A 133 -16.79 -24.23 -25.84
N GLN A 134 -16.03 -23.87 -26.88
CA GLN A 134 -16.43 -23.90 -28.29
C GLN A 134 -15.31 -23.41 -29.23
N GLY A 135 -14.76 -24.34 -30.03
CA GLY A 135 -14.62 -24.16 -31.48
C GLY A 135 -13.38 -23.47 -32.07
N ARG A 136 -12.52 -24.31 -32.68
CA ARG A 136 -11.58 -24.11 -33.82
C ARG A 136 -10.25 -23.36 -33.58
N VAL A 137 -9.21 -24.14 -33.80
CA VAL A 137 -7.79 -23.79 -33.96
C VAL A 137 -7.51 -23.15 -35.33
N SER A 138 -6.79 -22.03 -35.33
CA SER A 138 -5.81 -21.69 -36.38
C SER A 138 -4.63 -20.94 -35.74
N ALA A 139 -3.43 -21.29 -36.20
CA ALA A 139 -2.16 -20.97 -35.57
C ALA A 139 -1.61 -19.58 -35.96
N SER A 140 -0.90 -18.91 -35.05
CA SER A 140 0.25 -18.04 -35.37
C SER A 140 0.99 -17.53 -34.12
N LYS A 141 2.23 -18.03 -33.95
CA LYS A 141 3.48 -17.35 -33.55
C LYS A 141 3.48 -16.18 -32.52
N ASP A 142 4.22 -16.46 -31.45
CA ASP A 142 5.46 -15.76 -31.04
C ASP A 142 5.43 -14.83 -29.78
N ARG A 143 6.51 -15.04 -29.00
CA ARG A 143 7.16 -14.26 -27.92
C ARG A 143 6.48 -14.06 -26.58
N GLY A 144 7.27 -14.42 -25.57
CA GLY A 144 6.94 -14.34 -24.16
C GLY A 144 6.90 -12.93 -23.58
N ALA A 145 6.25 -12.85 -22.43
CA ALA A 145 6.71 -12.13 -21.25
C ALA A 145 5.75 -12.48 -20.11
N ALA A 146 6.32 -12.88 -18.97
CA ALA A 146 5.61 -13.08 -17.71
C ALA A 146 4.84 -11.80 -17.29
N PRO A 147 3.77 -11.92 -16.48
CA PRO A 147 2.82 -10.84 -16.26
C PRO A 147 3.47 -9.61 -15.61
N ARG A 148 3.21 -8.45 -16.21
CA ARG A 148 3.63 -7.13 -15.74
C ARG A 148 2.88 -6.75 -14.47
N GLN A 149 3.61 -6.61 -13.36
CA GLN A 149 3.12 -5.97 -12.15
C GLN A 149 2.88 -4.47 -12.46
N LEU A 150 1.61 -4.11 -12.60
CA LEU A 150 1.16 -2.72 -12.71
C LEU A 150 1.55 -1.98 -11.42
N SER A 151 2.34 -0.92 -11.60
CA SER A 151 2.56 0.11 -10.60
C SER A 151 1.22 0.66 -10.15
N LEU A 152 0.83 0.35 -8.92
CA LEU A 152 -0.15 1.15 -8.19
C LEU A 152 0.57 2.46 -7.81
N PHE A 153 0.33 3.48 -8.61
CA PHE A 153 0.48 4.88 -8.20
C PHE A 153 -0.77 5.28 -7.38
#